data_AF-X1B086-F1
#
_entry.id   AF-X1B086-F1
#
_cell.length_a   1.000
_cell.length_b   1.000
_cell.length_c   1.000
_cell.angle_alpha   90.00
_cell.angle_beta   90.00
_cell.angle_gamma   90.00
#
_symmetry.space_group_name_H-M   'P 1'
#
loop_
_entity.id
_entity.type
_entity.pdbx_description
1 polymer ?
#
loop_
_entity_poly.entity_id
_entity_poly.type
_entity_poly.pdbx_seq_one_letter_code
_entity_poly.pdbx_strand_id
1 'polypeptide(L)'
;MTTFSQIRLVCSICEKSFKSNSIASCGFASKRTDFRPNYWGFNPVEYFVHLCPNCGFCSPKQLFDSKIENDDAIIEILEIDTVQVYDLPHKLERGVLCLEILNKFGIADRNEFELGDSWLYPYWWATSPNEERKFGEKVLKYFEVAFEKGQIPSDQFYSILYLMGEINRRIGKVEEANMYFDEVISLTENREDLENIRNLAIQQKTDPKENI
;
A
#
# COMPACT_ATOMS: atom_id res chain seq x y z
N MET A 1 15.29 10.84 12.58
CA MET A 1 15.20 11.70 11.39
C MET A 1 15.40 10.84 10.17
N THR A 2 14.57 10.97 9.14
CA THR A 2 14.76 10.19 7.89
C THR A 2 16.06 10.60 7.21
N THR A 3 16.89 9.63 6.84
CA THR A 3 18.15 9.85 6.12
C THR A 3 18.18 9.08 4.82
N PHE A 4 18.84 9.65 3.82
CA PHE A 4 18.91 9.11 2.46
C PHE A 4 20.35 9.01 1.98
N SER A 5 20.61 8.06 1.10
CA SER A 5 21.84 7.97 0.31
C SER A 5 21.51 7.96 -1.17
N GLN A 6 22.25 8.73 -1.96
CA GLN A 6 22.08 8.72 -3.41
C GLN A 6 22.52 7.37 -3.98
N ILE A 7 21.71 6.82 -4.87
CA ILE A 7 21.97 5.56 -5.57
C ILE A 7 21.86 5.77 -7.08
N ARG A 8 22.51 4.89 -7.84
CA ARG A 8 22.34 4.76 -9.29
C ARG A 8 21.69 3.42 -9.58
N LEU A 9 20.60 3.45 -10.34
CA LEU A 9 19.87 2.27 -10.78
C LEU A 9 19.99 2.12 -12.29
N VAL A 10 19.86 0.89 -12.78
CA VAL A 10 19.72 0.54 -14.20
C VAL A 10 18.31 -0.01 -14.38
N CYS A 11 17.53 0.55 -15.30
CA CYS A 11 16.14 0.13 -15.49
C CYS A 11 16.06 -1.28 -16.08
N SER A 12 15.31 -2.19 -15.45
CA SER A 12 15.13 -3.58 -15.92
C SER A 12 14.37 -3.72 -17.23
N ILE A 13 13.70 -2.66 -17.68
CA ILE A 13 12.90 -2.63 -18.92
C ILE A 13 13.69 -1.99 -20.07
N CYS A 14 14.19 -0.76 -19.87
CA CYS A 14 14.85 0.01 -20.95
C CYS A 14 16.37 0.14 -20.80
N GLU A 15 16.96 -0.46 -19.77
CA GLU A 15 18.41 -0.53 -19.50
C GLU A 15 19.12 0.83 -19.33
N LYS A 16 18.37 1.94 -19.32
CA LYS A 16 18.92 3.27 -19.05
C LYS A 16 19.20 3.45 -17.56
N SER A 17 20.37 4.02 -17.26
CA SER A 17 20.73 4.34 -15.88
C SER A 17 20.10 5.65 -15.42
N PHE A 18 19.64 5.71 -14.17
CA PHE A 18 19.10 6.92 -13.56
C PHE A 18 19.52 7.04 -12.10
N LYS A 19 19.41 8.26 -11.55
CA LYS A 19 19.70 8.52 -10.13
C LYS A 19 18.41 8.40 -9.31
N SER A 20 18.53 7.88 -8.10
CA SER A 20 17.46 7.87 -7.09
C SER A 20 18.08 8.01 -5.70
N ASN A 21 17.26 7.91 -4.66
CA ASN A 21 17.72 7.84 -3.28
C ASN A 21 17.25 6.53 -2.65
N SER A 22 18.08 5.91 -1.83
CA SER A 22 17.68 4.84 -0.91
C SER A 22 17.54 5.39 0.50
N ILE A 23 16.57 4.87 1.24
CA ILE A 23 16.39 5.19 2.66
C ILE A 23 17.45 4.44 3.45
N ALA A 24 18.24 5.16 4.24
CA ALA A 24 19.24 4.57 5.14
C ALA A 24 18.64 4.32 6.52
N SER A 25 17.81 5.24 7.01
CA SER A 25 17.04 5.08 8.24
C SER A 25 15.76 5.90 8.17
N CYS A 26 14.65 5.34 8.66
CA CYS A 26 13.41 6.08 8.89
C CYS A 26 12.73 5.62 10.18
N GLY A 27 11.89 6.48 10.75
CA GLY A 27 11.05 6.18 11.92
C GLY A 27 9.77 7.00 11.86
N PHE A 28 8.77 6.63 12.65
CA PHE A 28 7.48 7.32 12.74
C PHE A 28 7.15 7.72 14.17
N ALA A 29 6.44 8.84 14.33
CA ALA A 29 6.00 9.38 15.62
C ALA A 29 4.77 8.67 16.15
N SER A 30 3.79 8.47 15.27
CA SER A 30 2.50 7.90 15.58
C SER A 30 1.93 7.23 14.32
N LYS A 31 0.78 6.59 14.48
CA LYS A 31 -0.03 6.09 13.38
C LYS A 31 -1.42 6.69 13.48
N ARG A 32 -2.03 6.98 12.34
CA ARG A 32 -3.45 7.30 12.23
C ARG A 32 -4.31 6.08 12.54
N THR A 33 -5.62 6.27 12.59
CA THR A 33 -6.58 5.18 12.84
C THR A 33 -6.66 4.19 11.69
N ASP A 34 -6.25 4.56 10.47
CA ASP A 34 -6.05 3.68 9.30
C ASP A 34 -4.64 3.07 9.24
N PHE A 35 -3.90 3.11 10.36
CA PHE A 35 -2.52 2.66 10.50
C PHE A 35 -1.48 3.35 9.64
N ARG A 36 -1.84 4.42 8.93
CA ARG A 36 -0.88 5.23 8.19
C ARG A 36 0.18 5.81 9.14
N PRO A 37 1.48 5.58 8.90
CA PRO A 37 2.54 6.11 9.73
C PRO A 37 2.76 7.62 9.51
N ASN A 38 2.90 8.36 10.61
CA ASN A 38 3.34 9.75 10.62
C ASN A 38 4.87 9.80 10.78
N TYR A 39 5.60 9.86 9.66
CA TYR A 39 7.07 9.81 9.67
C TYR A 39 7.74 11.04 10.30
N TRP A 40 8.95 10.84 10.84
CA TRP A 40 9.78 11.93 11.36
C TRP A 40 10.52 12.70 10.26
N GLY A 41 10.17 13.96 10.09
CA GLY A 41 10.83 14.85 9.13
C GLY A 41 10.38 14.56 7.71
N PHE A 42 11.31 14.23 6.81
CA PHE A 42 10.97 13.94 5.42
C PHE A 42 10.24 12.59 5.31
N ASN A 43 9.17 12.57 4.50
CA ASN A 43 8.39 11.37 4.21
C ASN A 43 9.19 10.39 3.32
N PRO A 44 9.61 9.21 3.82
CA PRO A 44 10.44 8.27 3.06
C PRO A 44 9.70 7.59 1.91
N VAL A 45 8.36 7.63 1.90
CA VAL A 45 7.53 6.79 1.02
C VAL A 45 7.81 7.04 -0.47
N GLU A 46 8.23 8.25 -0.83
CA GLU A 46 8.66 8.56 -2.20
C GLU A 46 9.76 7.61 -2.70
N TYR A 47 10.58 7.06 -1.81
CA TYR A 47 11.72 6.21 -2.14
C TYR A 47 11.49 4.73 -1.80
N PHE A 48 10.27 4.32 -1.45
CA PHE A 48 9.91 2.90 -1.39
C PHE A 48 9.83 2.27 -2.79
N VAL A 49 9.51 3.08 -3.80
CA VAL A 49 9.53 2.70 -5.21
C VAL A 49 10.36 3.68 -6.03
N HIS A 50 11.05 3.16 -7.04
CA HIS A 50 11.91 3.92 -7.93
C HIS A 50 11.27 4.00 -9.30
N LEU A 51 11.05 5.23 -9.80
CA LEU A 51 10.47 5.49 -11.10
C LEU A 51 11.58 5.71 -12.13
N CYS A 52 11.60 4.89 -13.18
CA CYS A 52 12.46 5.12 -14.33
C CYS A 52 11.94 6.33 -15.13
N PRO A 53 12.73 7.41 -15.28
CA PRO A 53 12.28 8.61 -15.99
C PRO A 53 12.20 8.42 -17.51
N ASN A 54 12.71 7.30 -18.04
CA ASN A 54 12.73 7.06 -19.48
C ASN A 54 11.53 6.28 -20.00
N CYS A 55 11.14 5.21 -19.31
CA CYS A 55 10.08 4.31 -19.77
C CYS A 55 8.93 4.17 -18.76
N GLY A 56 9.01 4.86 -17.63
CA GLY A 56 7.98 4.83 -16.60
C GLY A 56 7.99 3.58 -15.72
N PHE A 57 8.84 2.58 -15.94
CA PHE A 57 8.89 1.42 -15.04
C PHE A 57 9.09 1.87 -13.58
N CYS A 58 8.19 1.47 -12.68
CA CYS A 58 8.19 1.89 -11.28
C CYS A 58 8.10 0.65 -10.38
N SER A 59 9.04 0.48 -9.45
CA SER A 59 9.04 -0.71 -8.60
C SER A 59 9.93 -0.56 -7.37
N PRO A 60 9.86 -1.45 -6.36
CA PRO A 60 10.88 -1.57 -5.33
C PRO A 60 12.26 -1.85 -5.93
N LYS A 61 13.30 -1.46 -5.21
CA LYS A 61 14.71 -1.55 -5.67
C LYS A 61 15.08 -2.94 -6.20
N GLN A 62 14.59 -4.00 -5.56
CA GLN A 62 14.92 -5.39 -5.88
C GLN A 62 14.53 -5.77 -7.32
N LEU A 63 13.48 -5.17 -7.88
CA LEU A 63 13.10 -5.46 -9.27
C LEU A 63 13.96 -4.70 -10.30
N PHE A 64 14.98 -3.96 -9.84
CA PHE A 64 16.04 -3.37 -10.66
C PHE A 64 17.33 -4.20 -10.68
N ASP A 65 17.40 -5.34 -9.98
CA ASP A 65 18.63 -6.13 -9.85
C ASP A 65 18.95 -6.97 -11.10
N SER A 66 17.94 -7.27 -11.92
CA SER A 66 18.07 -8.02 -13.17
C SER A 66 17.13 -7.50 -14.24
N LYS A 67 17.51 -7.71 -15.51
CA LYS A 67 16.66 -7.42 -16.66
C LYS A 67 15.38 -8.26 -16.59
N ILE A 68 14.27 -7.67 -16.99
CA ILE A 68 13.00 -8.37 -17.19
C ILE A 68 12.98 -8.85 -18.64
N GLU A 69 12.86 -10.17 -18.84
CA GLU A 69 12.93 -10.82 -20.16
C GLU A 69 11.57 -11.41 -20.57
N ASN A 70 10.49 -10.64 -20.37
CA ASN A 70 9.15 -11.00 -20.78
C ASN A 70 8.54 -9.86 -21.60
N ASP A 71 8.43 -10.06 -22.91
CA ASP A 71 8.00 -9.01 -23.85
C ASP A 71 6.56 -8.56 -23.59
N ASP A 72 5.65 -9.47 -23.25
CA ASP A 72 4.25 -9.14 -22.94
C ASP A 72 4.14 -8.26 -21.69
N ALA A 73 4.88 -8.60 -20.63
CA ALA A 73 4.95 -7.79 -19.41
C ALA A 73 5.55 -6.41 -19.68
N ILE A 74 6.60 -6.35 -20.51
CA ILE A 74 7.22 -5.08 -20.93
C ILE A 74 6.19 -4.22 -21.67
N ILE A 75 5.48 -4.78 -22.65
CA ILE A 75 4.47 -4.07 -23.43
C ILE A 75 3.39 -3.49 -22.50
N GLU A 76 2.81 -4.32 -21.61
CA GLU A 76 1.78 -3.87 -20.67
C GLU A 76 2.28 -2.75 -19.74
N ILE A 77 3.54 -2.83 -19.27
CA ILE A 77 4.14 -1.77 -18.43
C ILE A 77 4.32 -0.45 -19.20
N LEU A 78 4.71 -0.53 -20.47
CA LEU A 78 4.93 0.64 -21.32
C LEU A 78 3.61 1.31 -21.74
N GLU A 79 2.51 0.56 -21.75
CA GLU A 79 1.16 1.07 -22.01
C GLU A 79 0.53 1.79 -20.80
N ILE A 80 1.06 1.62 -19.59
CA ILE A 80 0.63 2.44 -18.44
C ILE A 80 0.95 3.91 -18.76
N ASP A 81 -0.10 4.74 -18.85
CA ASP A 81 -0.15 6.15 -19.25
C ASP A 81 1.12 6.99 -19.02
N THR A 82 1.36 7.99 -19.88
CA THR A 82 2.65 8.68 -19.99
C THR A 82 3.18 9.32 -18.70
N VAL A 83 4.52 9.30 -18.59
CA VAL A 83 5.33 9.91 -17.53
C VAL A 83 5.22 11.44 -17.55
N GLN A 84 4.09 12.00 -17.10
CA GLN A 84 3.97 13.42 -16.79
C GLN A 84 3.73 13.60 -15.29
N VAL A 85 4.46 14.56 -14.73
CA VAL A 85 4.45 15.03 -13.32
C VAL A 85 3.70 14.11 -12.36
N TYR A 86 4.44 13.17 -11.77
CA TYR A 86 3.89 12.32 -10.72
C TYR A 86 3.97 13.05 -9.38
N ASP A 87 2.82 13.36 -8.80
CA ASP A 87 2.72 13.49 -7.35
C ASP A 87 2.99 12.13 -6.67
N LEU A 88 3.04 12.13 -5.34
CA LEU A 88 3.36 10.93 -4.59
C LEU A 88 2.34 9.79 -4.83
N PRO A 89 1.01 10.00 -4.75
CA PRO A 89 0.04 8.92 -4.96
C PRO A 89 0.11 8.30 -6.35
N HIS A 90 0.21 9.10 -7.40
CA HIS A 90 0.27 8.56 -8.76
C HIS A 90 1.57 7.78 -9.00
N LYS A 91 2.70 8.20 -8.40
CA LYS A 91 3.95 7.41 -8.43
C LYS A 91 3.78 6.05 -7.74
N LEU A 92 3.12 6.04 -6.59
CA LEU A 92 2.88 4.84 -5.80
C LEU A 92 1.92 3.90 -6.53
N GLU A 93 0.80 4.41 -7.05
CA GLU A 93 -0.14 3.68 -7.91
C GLU A 93 0.62 3.02 -9.06
N ARG A 94 1.43 3.78 -9.80
CA ARG A 94 2.22 3.22 -10.90
C ARG A 94 3.15 2.09 -10.45
N GLY A 95 3.75 2.22 -9.27
CA GLY A 95 4.57 1.18 -8.66
C GLY A 95 3.79 -0.12 -8.44
N VAL A 96 2.56 -0.01 -7.91
CA VAL A 96 1.70 -1.18 -7.68
C VAL A 96 1.17 -1.77 -8.99
N LEU A 97 0.78 -0.95 -9.97
CA LEU A 97 0.36 -1.43 -11.29
C LEU A 97 1.47 -2.21 -12.00
N CYS A 98 2.71 -1.71 -11.97
CA CYS A 98 3.85 -2.46 -12.50
C CYS A 98 4.03 -3.78 -11.75
N LEU A 99 3.89 -3.79 -10.42
CA LEU A 99 3.99 -5.00 -9.61
C LEU A 99 2.90 -6.03 -9.95
N GLU A 100 1.65 -5.59 -10.15
CA GLU A 100 0.53 -6.45 -10.57
C GLU A 100 0.82 -7.11 -11.92
N ILE A 101 1.33 -6.35 -12.91
CA ILE A 101 1.70 -6.89 -14.21
C ILE A 101 2.83 -7.92 -14.06
N LEU A 102 3.88 -7.60 -13.30
CA LEU A 102 4.96 -8.55 -13.08
C LEU A 102 4.49 -9.82 -12.36
N ASN A 103 3.55 -9.71 -11.42
CA ASN A 103 2.97 -10.86 -10.74
C ASN A 103 2.12 -11.72 -11.69
N LYS A 104 1.31 -11.09 -12.55
CA LYS A 104 0.52 -11.76 -13.60
C LYS A 104 1.39 -12.63 -14.52
N PHE A 105 2.60 -12.17 -14.84
CA PHE A 105 3.54 -12.90 -15.69
C PHE A 105 4.53 -13.79 -14.90
N GLY A 106 4.35 -13.96 -13.59
CA GLY A 106 5.19 -14.82 -12.75
C GLY A 106 6.63 -14.32 -12.54
N ILE A 107 6.87 -13.03 -12.79
CA ILE A 107 8.17 -12.36 -12.59
C ILE A 107 8.29 -11.88 -11.14
N ALA A 108 7.18 -11.39 -10.58
CA ALA A 108 7.02 -11.20 -9.15
C ALA A 108 6.26 -12.39 -8.57
N ASP A 109 6.55 -12.71 -7.30
CA ASP A 109 5.82 -13.71 -6.51
C ASP A 109 5.20 -13.01 -5.30
N ARG A 110 3.96 -12.58 -5.48
CA ARG A 110 3.15 -11.85 -4.50
C ARG A 110 1.78 -12.48 -4.41
N ASN A 111 1.36 -12.76 -3.18
CA ASN A 111 -0.01 -13.15 -2.90
C ASN A 111 -0.96 -11.93 -2.82
N GLU A 112 -2.26 -12.16 -2.66
CA GLU A 112 -3.26 -11.09 -2.67
C GLU A 112 -3.09 -10.13 -1.49
N PHE A 113 -2.66 -10.65 -0.33
CA PHE A 113 -2.39 -9.82 0.84
C PHE A 113 -1.23 -8.86 0.59
N GLU A 114 -0.11 -9.33 0.01
CA GLU A 114 1.05 -8.49 -0.29
C GLU A 114 0.74 -7.42 -1.36
N LEU A 115 -0.11 -7.74 -2.35
CA LEU A 115 -0.59 -6.76 -3.32
C LEU A 115 -1.52 -5.73 -2.66
N GLY A 116 -2.44 -6.17 -1.79
CA GLY A 116 -3.29 -5.28 -0.99
C GLY A 116 -2.50 -4.33 -0.08
N ASP A 117 -1.46 -4.85 0.59
CA ASP A 117 -0.54 -4.06 1.41
C ASP A 117 0.21 -3.00 0.58
N SER A 118 0.60 -3.36 -0.65
CA SER A 118 1.20 -2.41 -1.59
C SER A 118 0.24 -1.28 -1.98
N TRP A 119 -1.06 -1.57 -2.15
CA TRP A 119 -2.10 -0.58 -2.42
C TRP A 119 -2.42 0.36 -1.23
N LEU A 120 -1.99 0.03 0.00
CA LEU A 120 -2.16 0.95 1.14
C LEU A 120 -1.37 2.25 0.95
N TYR A 121 -0.22 2.21 0.27
CA TYR A 121 0.58 3.41 0.05
C TYR A 121 -0.12 4.47 -0.80
N PRO A 122 -0.60 4.20 -2.03
CA PRO A 122 -1.36 5.20 -2.78
C PRO A 122 -2.63 5.63 -2.03
N TYR A 123 -3.31 4.71 -1.33
CA TYR A 123 -4.47 5.05 -0.48
C TYR A 123 -4.13 6.08 0.60
N TRP A 124 -3.11 5.81 1.41
CA TRP A 124 -2.69 6.67 2.52
C TRP A 124 -2.23 8.07 2.09
N TRP A 125 -1.70 8.20 0.88
CA TRP A 125 -1.18 9.46 0.37
C TRP A 125 -2.13 10.18 -0.59
N ALA A 126 -3.29 9.61 -0.89
CA ALA A 126 -4.32 10.20 -1.74
C ALA A 126 -4.54 11.69 -1.42
N THR A 127 -4.66 12.51 -2.46
CA THR A 127 -4.80 13.96 -2.35
C THR A 127 -6.23 14.44 -2.53
N SER A 128 -7.13 13.56 -2.96
CA SER A 128 -8.55 13.87 -3.15
C SER A 128 -9.46 12.75 -2.64
N PRO A 129 -10.73 13.05 -2.28
CA PRO A 129 -11.70 12.02 -1.92
C PRO A 129 -11.94 10.98 -3.02
N ASN A 130 -11.77 11.36 -4.29
CA ASN A 130 -11.90 10.43 -5.41
C ASN A 130 -10.74 9.44 -5.47
N GLU A 131 -9.51 9.90 -5.23
CA GLU A 131 -8.33 9.02 -5.12
C GLU A 131 -8.43 8.12 -3.89
N GLU A 132 -8.81 8.68 -2.73
CA GLU A 132 -8.98 7.91 -1.50
C GLU A 132 -10.00 6.79 -1.68
N ARG A 133 -11.13 7.08 -2.36
CA ARG A 133 -12.11 6.06 -2.74
C ARG A 133 -11.54 5.04 -3.71
N LYS A 134 -10.95 5.48 -4.83
CA LYS A 134 -10.38 4.62 -5.87
C LYS A 134 -9.37 3.63 -5.28
N PHE A 135 -8.43 4.10 -4.48
CA PHE A 135 -7.38 3.28 -3.90
C PHE A 135 -7.89 2.45 -2.72
N GLY A 136 -8.78 3.00 -1.89
CA GLY A 136 -9.41 2.25 -0.81
C GLY A 136 -10.19 1.04 -1.32
N GLU A 137 -10.94 1.19 -2.41
CA GLU A 137 -11.65 0.07 -3.04
C GLU A 137 -10.70 -1.00 -3.61
N LYS A 138 -9.53 -0.61 -4.10
CA LYS A 138 -8.48 -1.57 -4.51
C LYS A 138 -7.96 -2.36 -3.31
N VAL A 139 -7.62 -1.70 -2.21
CA VAL A 139 -7.16 -2.36 -0.98
C VAL A 139 -8.19 -3.36 -0.47
N LEU A 140 -9.46 -2.92 -0.35
CA LEU A 140 -10.56 -3.78 0.12
C LEU A 140 -10.70 -5.03 -0.73
N LYS A 141 -10.71 -4.89 -2.06
CA LYS A 141 -10.82 -6.03 -2.97
C LYS A 141 -9.70 -7.04 -2.78
N TYR A 142 -8.46 -6.59 -2.63
CA TYR A 142 -7.32 -7.49 -2.41
C TYR A 142 -7.41 -8.20 -1.05
N PHE A 143 -7.78 -7.48 0.01
CA PHE A 143 -7.92 -8.07 1.33
C PHE A 143 -9.09 -9.04 1.43
N GLU A 144 -10.23 -8.78 0.78
CA GLU A 144 -11.34 -9.73 0.69
C GLU A 144 -10.88 -11.07 0.09
N VAL A 145 -10.22 -11.03 -1.07
CA VAL A 145 -9.70 -12.24 -1.72
C VAL A 145 -8.61 -12.90 -0.86
N ALA A 146 -7.76 -12.12 -0.17
CA ALA A 146 -6.76 -12.65 0.74
C ALA A 146 -7.38 -13.38 1.94
N PHE A 147 -8.48 -12.90 2.51
CA PHE A 147 -9.24 -13.60 3.56
C PHE A 147 -9.84 -14.90 3.02
N GLU A 148 -10.49 -14.86 1.86
CA GLU A 148 -11.08 -16.06 1.22
C GLU A 148 -10.03 -17.15 0.96
N LYS A 149 -8.82 -16.74 0.55
CA LYS A 149 -7.70 -17.66 0.29
C LYS A 149 -6.88 -18.02 1.54
N GLY A 150 -7.21 -17.47 2.71
CA GLY A 150 -6.46 -17.71 3.96
C GLY A 150 -5.01 -17.18 3.91
N GLN A 151 -4.76 -16.11 3.16
CA GLN A 151 -3.42 -15.53 2.93
C GLN A 151 -3.06 -14.43 3.94
N ILE A 152 -4.00 -14.03 4.80
CA ILE A 152 -3.76 -13.03 5.84
C ILE A 152 -2.88 -13.65 6.94
N PRO A 153 -1.74 -13.04 7.30
CA PRO A 153 -0.92 -13.50 8.42
C PRO A 153 -1.72 -13.53 9.74
N SER A 154 -1.57 -14.59 10.52
CA SER A 154 -2.37 -14.82 11.74
C SER A 154 -2.19 -13.73 12.79
N ASP A 155 -1.00 -13.14 12.89
CA ASP A 155 -0.67 -12.03 13.78
C ASP A 155 -1.27 -10.68 13.31
N GLN A 156 -1.68 -10.59 12.04
CA GLN A 156 -2.25 -9.39 11.44
C GLN A 156 -3.76 -9.49 11.20
N PHE A 157 -4.36 -10.68 11.34
CA PHE A 157 -5.77 -10.97 11.04
C PHE A 157 -6.73 -9.89 11.54
N TYR A 158 -6.73 -9.62 12.85
CA TYR A 158 -7.64 -8.65 13.47
C TYR A 158 -7.34 -7.20 13.06
N SER A 159 -6.06 -6.89 12.83
CA SER A 159 -5.65 -5.56 12.39
C SER A 159 -6.13 -5.28 10.97
N ILE A 160 -6.02 -6.26 10.06
CA ILE A 160 -6.51 -6.11 8.68
C ILE A 160 -8.03 -6.08 8.65
N LEU A 161 -8.71 -6.90 9.45
CA LEU A 161 -10.18 -6.88 9.54
C LEU A 161 -10.70 -5.52 10.01
N TYR A 162 -10.08 -4.95 11.05
CA TYR A 162 -10.36 -3.59 11.50
C TYR A 162 -10.05 -2.54 10.41
N LEU A 163 -8.89 -2.68 9.73
CA LEU A 163 -8.47 -1.75 8.69
C LEU A 163 -9.46 -1.72 7.52
N MET A 164 -10.03 -2.87 7.13
CA MET A 164 -11.10 -2.92 6.13
C MET A 164 -12.33 -2.14 6.57
N GLY A 165 -12.72 -2.22 7.85
CA GLY A 165 -13.78 -1.38 8.42
C GLY A 165 -13.45 0.11 8.35
N GLU A 166 -12.23 0.49 8.74
CA GLU A 166 -11.80 1.88 8.74
C GLU A 166 -11.69 2.48 7.33
N ILE A 167 -11.23 1.69 6.35
CA ILE A 167 -11.21 2.12 4.94
C ILE A 167 -12.63 2.32 4.44
N ASN A 168 -13.54 1.36 4.66
CA ASN A 168 -14.95 1.49 4.28
C ASN A 168 -15.58 2.76 4.88
N ARG A 169 -15.33 3.04 6.16
CA ARG A 169 -15.82 4.25 6.83
C ARG A 169 -15.33 5.52 6.15
N ARG A 170 -14.03 5.60 5.85
CA ARG A 170 -13.40 6.77 5.21
C ARG A 170 -13.91 7.04 3.81
N ILE A 171 -14.19 5.99 3.03
CA ILE A 171 -14.70 6.13 1.66
C ILE A 171 -16.23 6.32 1.58
N GLY A 172 -16.91 6.29 2.73
CA GLY A 172 -18.35 6.56 2.89
C GLY A 172 -19.26 5.32 2.91
N LYS A 173 -18.70 4.11 2.98
CA LYS A 173 -19.41 2.82 3.05
C LYS A 173 -19.69 2.43 4.50
N VAL A 174 -20.61 3.15 5.13
CA VAL A 174 -20.83 3.09 6.59
C VAL A 174 -21.41 1.75 7.04
N GLU A 175 -22.31 1.15 6.26
CA GLU A 175 -22.93 -0.13 6.60
C GLU A 175 -21.88 -1.25 6.60
N GLU A 176 -21.07 -1.32 5.54
CA GLU A 176 -19.97 -2.26 5.41
C GLU A 176 -18.91 -2.05 6.49
N ALA A 177 -18.58 -0.79 6.81
CA ALA A 177 -17.66 -0.46 7.89
C ALA A 177 -18.13 -1.05 9.24
N ASN A 178 -19.42 -0.87 9.56
CA ASN A 178 -19.98 -1.36 10.80
C ASN A 178 -19.98 -2.89 10.89
N MET A 179 -20.19 -3.59 9.78
CA MET A 179 -20.08 -5.05 9.74
C MET A 179 -18.68 -5.52 10.15
N TYR A 180 -17.63 -4.93 9.56
CA TYR A 180 -16.24 -5.25 9.91
C TYR A 180 -15.90 -4.90 11.37
N PHE A 181 -16.37 -3.76 11.87
CA PHE A 181 -16.14 -3.39 13.27
C PHE A 181 -16.85 -4.33 14.25
N ASP A 182 -18.09 -4.72 13.98
CA ASP A 182 -18.82 -5.70 14.80
C ASP A 182 -18.13 -7.05 14.82
N GLU A 183 -17.60 -7.49 13.68
CA GLU A 183 -16.85 -8.73 13.59
C GLU A 183 -15.57 -8.68 14.43
N VAL A 184 -14.78 -7.59 14.33
CA VAL A 184 -13.61 -7.40 15.20
C VAL A 184 -14.00 -7.42 16.67
N ILE A 185 -15.05 -6.71 17.07
CA ILE A 185 -15.50 -6.64 18.47
C ILE A 185 -15.89 -8.04 18.98
N SER A 186 -16.69 -8.77 18.20
CA SER A 186 -17.15 -10.11 18.53
C SER A 186 -15.99 -11.10 18.66
N LEU A 187 -15.09 -11.15 17.67
CA LEU A 187 -13.98 -12.10 17.66
C LEU A 187 -12.91 -11.82 18.72
N THR A 188 -12.90 -10.61 19.29
CA THR A 188 -11.90 -10.18 20.28
C THR A 188 -12.47 -9.99 21.68
N GLU A 189 -13.77 -10.21 21.93
CA GLU A 189 -14.44 -9.89 23.20
C GLU A 189 -13.71 -10.40 24.45
N ASN A 190 -13.25 -11.65 24.42
CA ASN A 190 -12.60 -12.33 25.56
C ASN A 190 -11.07 -12.45 25.39
N ARG A 191 -10.46 -11.55 24.63
CA ARG A 191 -9.03 -11.55 24.30
C ARG A 191 -8.36 -10.28 24.81
N GLU A 192 -7.71 -10.37 25.97
CA GLU A 192 -6.99 -9.24 26.58
C GLU A 192 -5.85 -8.74 25.71
N ASP A 193 -5.14 -9.65 25.03
CA ASP A 193 -4.07 -9.35 24.08
C ASP A 193 -4.53 -8.49 22.88
N LEU A 194 -5.84 -8.47 22.61
CA LEU A 194 -6.47 -7.77 21.50
C LEU A 194 -7.37 -6.61 21.96
N GLU A 195 -7.30 -6.22 23.23
CA GLU A 195 -8.11 -5.12 23.77
C GLU A 195 -7.91 -3.81 23.01
N ASN A 196 -6.68 -3.50 22.61
CA ASN A 196 -6.37 -2.27 21.88
C ASN A 196 -7.12 -2.18 20.53
N ILE A 197 -7.13 -3.27 19.75
CA ILE A 197 -7.81 -3.28 18.44
C ILE A 197 -9.34 -3.29 18.61
N ARG A 198 -9.84 -4.00 19.64
CA ARG A 198 -11.26 -4.00 20.01
C ARG A 198 -11.75 -2.60 20.36
N ASN A 199 -11.04 -1.90 21.24
CA ASN A 199 -11.38 -0.55 21.67
C ASN A 199 -11.31 0.44 20.50
N LEU A 200 -10.35 0.26 19.61
CA LEU A 200 -10.25 1.08 18.41
C LEU A 200 -11.44 0.85 17.45
N ALA A 201 -11.87 -0.40 17.26
CA ALA A 201 -13.07 -0.73 16.49
C ALA A 201 -14.34 -0.10 17.11
N ILE A 202 -14.53 -0.20 18.43
CA ILE A 202 -15.65 0.44 19.14
C ILE A 202 -15.63 1.95 18.92
N GLN A 203 -14.45 2.59 19.09
CA GLN A 203 -14.29 4.02 18.87
C GLN A 203 -14.68 4.42 17.45
N GLN A 204 -14.10 3.79 16.42
CA GLN A 204 -14.39 4.17 15.03
C GLN A 204 -15.81 3.83 14.58
N LYS A 205 -16.47 2.86 15.24
CA LYS A 205 -17.88 2.56 15.00
C LYS A 205 -18.82 3.61 15.63
N THR A 206 -18.54 4.07 16.84
CA THR A 206 -19.51 4.84 17.66
C THR A 206 -19.22 6.33 17.74
N ASP A 207 -17.95 6.72 17.81
CA ASP A 207 -17.47 8.11 17.91
C ASP A 207 -16.16 8.25 17.11
N PRO A 208 -16.24 8.26 15.76
CA PRO A 208 -15.05 8.24 14.90
C PRO A 208 -14.21 9.49 15.09
N LYS A 209 -12.95 9.29 15.48
CA LYS A 209 -11.97 10.36 15.68
C LYS A 209 -10.55 9.88 15.43
N GLU A 210 -9.71 10.76 14.93
CA GLU A 210 -8.28 10.49 14.76
C GLU A 210 -7.60 10.56 16.14
N ASN A 211 -6.75 9.57 16.44
CA ASN A 211 -5.87 9.65 17.59
C ASN A 211 -4.67 10.52 17.19
N ILE A 212 -4.59 11.74 17.71
CA ILE A 212 -3.49 12.70 17.45
C ILE A 212 -2.24 12.28 18.23
#